data_AF-A0A8H6Y6J7-F1
#
_entry.id   AF-A0A8H6Y6J7-F1
#
_cell.length_a   1.000
_cell.length_b   1.000
_cell.length_c   1.000
_cell.angle_alpha   90.00
_cell.angle_beta   90.00
_cell.angle_gamma   90.00
#
_symmetry.space_group_name_H-M   'P 1'
#
loop_
_entity.id
_entity.type
_entity.pdbx_description
1 polymer ?
#
loop_
_entity_poly.entity_id
_entity_poly.type
_entity_poly.pdbx_seq_one_letter_code
_entity_poly.pdbx_strand_id
1 'polypeptide(L)'
;MSKAALKAARPQMVRLLIPAGKAAPTPPVGPALGARGVKSMDFCKEFNAKTAHIAQGVPIPTIIMVQPDRTFTFAANIEKGTSKPGHEITGTISLKHVYEIAKIKATDEHMKHIPLESVARMILGSARSLGIQVVP
;
A
#
# COMPACT_ATOMS: atom_id res chain seq x y z
N MET A 1 36.41 -2.46 17.61
CA MET A 1 35.87 -1.10 17.48
C MET A 1 34.97 -0.98 16.24
N SER A 2 33.69 -1.40 16.28
CA SER A 2 32.75 -1.13 15.16
C SER A 2 31.25 -1.20 15.52
N LYS A 3 30.88 -1.06 16.80
CA LYS A 3 29.48 -1.10 17.27
C LYS A 3 28.88 0.27 17.67
N ALA A 4 29.43 1.38 17.17
CA ALA A 4 29.07 2.72 17.68
C ALA A 4 28.52 3.74 16.67
N ALA A 5 28.13 3.36 15.44
CA ALA A 5 27.56 4.28 14.45
C ALA A 5 26.16 3.90 13.92
N LEU A 6 25.51 2.90 14.50
CA LEU A 6 24.11 2.52 14.20
C LEU A 6 23.08 3.30 15.06
N LYS A 7 23.46 4.45 15.62
CA LYS A 7 22.60 5.25 16.49
C LYS A 7 22.00 6.41 15.69
N ALA A 8 20.68 6.33 15.45
CA ALA A 8 19.77 7.39 14.99
C ALA A 8 19.39 7.50 13.49
N ALA A 9 19.29 6.40 12.73
CA ALA A 9 18.69 6.46 11.40
C ALA A 9 17.20 6.08 11.45
N ARG A 10 16.32 7.08 11.54
CA ARG A 10 14.87 6.88 11.37
C ARG A 10 14.61 6.42 9.93
N PRO A 11 13.75 5.41 9.69
CA PRO A 11 13.36 5.03 8.34
C PRO A 11 12.76 6.26 7.65
N GLN A 12 13.30 6.61 6.49
CA GLN A 12 12.85 7.78 5.75
C GLN A 12 11.75 7.35 4.78
N MET A 13 10.56 7.91 4.97
CA MET A 13 9.43 7.68 4.10
C MET A 13 9.41 8.75 3.00
N VAL A 14 9.38 8.30 1.76
CA VAL A 14 9.24 9.15 0.57
C VAL A 14 7.94 8.76 -0.12
N ARG A 15 7.04 9.73 -0.28
CA ARG A 15 5.78 9.54 -1.02
C ARG A 15 5.98 10.13 -2.41
N LEU A 16 5.90 9.29 -3.43
CA LEU A 16 6.04 9.68 -4.84
C LEU A 16 4.83 9.21 -5.62
N LEU A 17 4.39 10.05 -6.55
CA LEU A 17 3.34 9.70 -7.50
C LEU A 17 4.02 9.34 -8.82
N ILE A 18 3.91 8.08 -9.23
CA ILE A 18 4.61 7.55 -10.40
C ILE A 18 3.58 6.96 -11.36
N PRO A 19 3.59 7.35 -12.65
CA PRO A 19 2.73 6.74 -13.65
C PRO A 19 3.14 5.27 -13.91
N ALA A 20 2.14 4.38 -13.94
CA ALA A 20 2.30 2.96 -14.25
C ALA A 20 3.01 2.74 -15.59
N GLY A 21 3.98 1.81 -15.63
CA GLY A 21 4.72 1.43 -16.84
C GLY A 21 5.66 2.52 -17.42
N LYS A 22 5.74 3.70 -16.79
CA LYS A 22 6.64 4.80 -17.19
C LYS A 22 7.55 5.26 -16.04
N ALA A 23 7.95 4.36 -15.14
CA ALA A 23 8.99 4.70 -14.17
C ALA A 23 10.33 4.82 -14.89
N ALA A 24 10.89 6.04 -14.87
CA ALA A 24 12.20 6.38 -15.41
C ALA A 24 12.96 7.25 -14.39
N PRO A 25 14.30 7.23 -14.40
CA PRO A 25 15.15 8.01 -13.48
C PRO A 25 15.18 9.52 -13.82
N THR A 26 14.09 10.04 -14.39
CA THR A 26 13.91 11.44 -14.78
C THR A 26 13.51 12.32 -13.56
N PRO A 27 13.47 13.66 -13.72
CA PRO A 27 13.43 14.64 -12.64
C PRO A 27 12.44 14.49 -11.46
N PRO A 28 11.32 13.74 -11.51
CA PRO A 28 10.52 13.49 -10.30
C PRO A 28 11.02 12.31 -9.43
N VAL A 29 11.58 11.25 -10.03
CA VAL A 29 11.95 10.02 -9.31
C VAL A 29 13.46 9.94 -9.07
N GLY A 30 14.26 10.33 -10.07
CA GLY A 30 15.72 10.29 -10.04
C GLY A 30 16.32 11.11 -8.89
N PRO A 31 16.04 12.42 -8.79
CA PRO A 31 16.56 13.27 -7.72
C PRO A 31 16.04 12.90 -6.33
N ALA A 32 14.74 12.55 -6.22
CA ALA A 32 14.10 12.24 -4.94
C ALA A 32 14.66 10.97 -4.28
N LEU A 33 14.95 9.94 -5.08
CA LEU A 33 15.57 8.69 -4.61
C LEU A 33 17.10 8.77 -4.54
N GLY A 34 17.72 9.44 -5.51
CA GLY A 34 19.17 9.62 -5.58
C GLY A 34 19.72 10.43 -4.41
N ALA A 35 19.02 11.47 -3.96
CA ALA A 35 19.38 12.25 -2.77
C ALA A 35 19.39 11.41 -1.47
N ARG A 36 18.70 10.26 -1.46
CA ARG A 36 18.60 9.34 -0.33
C ARG A 36 19.52 8.12 -0.47
N GLY A 37 20.35 8.08 -1.52
CA GLY A 37 21.30 6.98 -1.76
C GLY A 37 20.64 5.68 -2.22
N VAL A 38 19.40 5.74 -2.69
CA VAL A 38 18.68 4.58 -3.25
C VAL A 38 19.02 4.43 -4.73
N LYS A 39 19.18 3.19 -5.19
CA LYS A 39 19.40 2.89 -6.61
C LYS A 39 18.11 3.11 -7.41
N SER A 40 17.93 4.32 -7.94
CA SER A 40 16.74 4.71 -8.71
C SER A 40 16.44 3.79 -9.90
N MET A 41 17.48 3.21 -10.52
CA MET A 41 17.34 2.29 -11.64
C MET A 41 16.71 0.95 -11.26
N ASP A 42 17.10 0.37 -10.12
CA ASP A 42 16.57 -0.90 -9.65
C ASP A 42 15.11 -0.74 -9.23
N PHE A 43 14.81 0.37 -8.55
CA PHE A 43 13.44 0.75 -8.22
C PHE A 43 12.56 0.93 -9.48
N CYS A 44 13.03 1.61 -10.53
CA CYS A 44 12.24 1.80 -11.76
C CYS A 44 11.92 0.46 -12.44
N LYS A 45 12.86 -0.50 -12.46
CA LYS A 45 12.62 -1.84 -13.01
C LYS A 45 11.60 -2.62 -12.20
N GLU A 46 11.77 -2.65 -10.87
CA GLU A 46 10.87 -3.39 -9.99
C GLU A 46 9.46 -2.78 -9.96
N PHE A 47 9.36 -1.45 -10.04
CA PHE A 47 8.10 -0.74 -10.16
C PHE A 47 7.39 -1.02 -11.50
N ASN A 48 8.12 -1.00 -12.63
CA ASN A 48 7.53 -1.32 -13.93
C ASN A 48 7.08 -2.80 -13.99
N ALA A 49 7.83 -3.73 -13.38
CA ALA A 49 7.42 -5.13 -13.27
C ALA A 49 6.14 -5.29 -12.43
N LYS A 50 6.06 -4.62 -11.27
CA LYS A 50 4.86 -4.64 -10.43
C LYS A 50 3.69 -3.85 -11.00
N THR A 51 3.89 -2.98 -11.99
CA THR A 51 2.80 -2.19 -12.60
C THR A 51 2.48 -2.62 -14.03
N ALA A 52 3.10 -3.71 -14.51
CA ALA A 52 2.91 -4.24 -15.87
C ALA A 52 1.46 -4.71 -16.15
N HIS A 53 0.71 -5.04 -15.11
CA HIS A 53 -0.69 -5.47 -15.20
C HIS A 53 -1.68 -4.29 -15.26
N ILE A 54 -1.21 -3.04 -15.19
CA ILE A 54 -2.03 -1.83 -15.12
C ILE A 54 -1.88 -1.05 -16.43
N ALA A 55 -2.96 -0.38 -16.85
CA ALA A 55 -2.92 0.54 -17.99
C ALA A 55 -1.79 1.57 -17.81
N GLN A 56 -0.94 1.69 -18.84
CA GLN A 56 0.19 2.61 -18.81
C GLN A 56 -0.29 4.05 -18.62
N GLY A 57 0.35 4.77 -17.69
CA GLY A 57 0.02 6.17 -17.40
C GLY A 57 -0.92 6.40 -16.22
N VAL A 58 -1.46 5.36 -15.58
CA VAL A 58 -2.24 5.53 -14.34
C VAL A 58 -1.31 6.02 -13.22
N PRO A 59 -1.60 7.15 -12.55
CA PRO A 59 -0.80 7.62 -11.44
C PRO A 59 -1.00 6.72 -10.23
N ILE A 60 0.08 6.09 -9.76
CA ILE A 60 0.09 5.21 -8.60
C ILE A 60 0.82 5.90 -7.44
N PRO A 61 0.13 6.12 -6.31
CA PRO A 61 0.78 6.61 -5.10
C PRO A 61 1.69 5.50 -4.54
N THR A 62 2.99 5.78 -4.49
CA THR A 62 4.00 4.83 -4.04
C THR A 62 4.64 5.37 -2.77
N ILE A 63 4.64 4.56 -1.72
CA ILE A 63 5.34 4.85 -0.47
C ILE A 63 6.62 4.03 -0.49
N ILE A 64 7.75 4.74 -0.48
CA ILE A 64 9.09 4.15 -0.46
C ILE A 64 9.66 4.36 0.93
N MET A 65 9.94 3.26 1.61
CA MET A 65 10.60 3.24 2.90
C MET A 65 12.09 2.96 2.68
N VAL A 66 12.92 3.97 2.95
CA VAL A 66 14.37 3.86 2.86
C VAL A 66 14.91 3.47 4.22
N GLN A 67 15.55 2.31 4.27
CA GLN A 67 16.22 1.82 5.47
C GLN A 67 17.63 2.42 5.60
N PRO A 68 18.20 2.44 6.82
CA PRO A 68 19.53 2.99 7.09
C PRO A 68 20.68 2.32 6.33
N ASP A 69 20.50 1.06 5.94
CA ASP A 69 21.43 0.25 5.16
C ASP A 69 21.36 0.53 3.65
N ARG A 70 20.62 1.58 3.24
CA ARG A 70 20.34 1.94 1.85
C ARG A 70 19.50 0.91 1.11
N THR A 71 18.89 -0.04 1.82
CA THR A 71 17.85 -0.88 1.24
C THR A 71 16.54 -0.11 1.15
N PHE A 72 15.72 -0.47 0.17
CA PHE A 72 14.42 0.14 -0.05
C PHE A 72 13.34 -0.93 -0.03
N THR A 73 12.25 -0.66 0.67
CA THR A 73 11.00 -1.40 0.51
C THR A 73 9.97 -0.42 -0.02
N PHE A 74 9.19 -0.84 -1.03
CA PHE A 74 8.13 0.00 -1.57
C PHE A 74 6.81 -0.74 -1.52
N ALA A 75 5.81 -0.06 -0.96
CA ALA A 75 4.42 -0.41 -1.09
C ALA A 75 3.85 0.49 -2.18
N ALA A 76 3.63 -0.08 -3.36
CA ALA A 76 2.74 0.54 -4.33
C ALA A 76 1.32 0.29 -3.79
N ASN A 77 0.60 1.35 -3.43
CA ASN A 77 -0.83 1.23 -3.15
C ASN A 77 -1.52 1.03 -4.51
N ILE A 78 -1.46 -0.22 -4.98
CA ILE A 78 -2.06 -0.68 -6.25
C ILE A 78 -3.57 -0.80 -6.08
N GLU A 79 -4.04 -0.95 -4.85
CA GLU A 79 -5.46 -0.92 -4.51
C GLU A 79 -5.93 0.54 -4.45
N LYS A 80 -6.14 1.15 -5.63
CA LYS A 80 -7.10 2.24 -5.72
C LYS A 80 -8.44 1.67 -5.27
N GLY A 81 -8.85 1.97 -4.03
CA GLY A 81 -10.27 2.04 -3.71
C GLY A 81 -10.94 2.98 -4.70
N THR A 82 -12.18 2.67 -5.05
CA THR A 82 -12.94 3.45 -6.05
C THR A 82 -12.86 4.95 -5.79
N SER A 83 -12.62 5.73 -6.86
CA SER A 83 -12.64 7.21 -6.75
C SER A 83 -14.06 7.74 -6.54
N LYS A 84 -15.09 6.90 -6.71
CA LYS A 84 -16.51 7.20 -6.46
C LYS A 84 -17.20 6.02 -5.75
N PRO A 85 -17.15 5.96 -4.42
CA PRO A 85 -17.85 4.95 -3.63
C PRO A 85 -19.34 4.91 -4.00
N GLY A 86 -19.80 3.80 -4.57
CA GLY A 86 -21.19 3.58 -4.98
C GLY A 86 -21.50 3.65 -6.48
N HIS A 87 -20.60 4.18 -7.32
CA HIS A 87 -20.78 4.19 -8.79
C HIS A 87 -19.93 3.13 -9.50
N GLU A 88 -18.72 2.88 -9.02
CA GLU A 88 -17.82 1.85 -9.57
C GLU A 88 -17.59 0.79 -8.51
N ILE A 89 -17.96 -0.46 -8.84
CA ILE A 89 -17.79 -1.63 -7.98
C ILE A 89 -16.40 -2.20 -8.28
N THR A 90 -15.49 -2.11 -7.31
CA THR A 90 -14.09 -2.56 -7.46
C THR A 90 -13.94 -4.06 -7.15
N GLY A 91 -14.93 -4.67 -6.51
CA GLY A 91 -14.95 -6.12 -6.25
C GLY A 91 -16.21 -6.54 -5.50
N THR A 92 -16.42 -7.85 -5.41
CA THR A 92 -17.53 -8.45 -4.67
C THR A 92 -16.99 -9.34 -3.57
N ILE A 93 -17.56 -9.25 -2.36
CA ILE A 93 -17.24 -10.12 -1.24
C ILE A 93 -18.51 -10.77 -0.71
N SER A 94 -18.45 -12.04 -0.31
CA SER A 94 -19.61 -12.72 0.30
C SER A 94 -19.65 -12.52 1.81
N LEU A 95 -20.83 -12.64 2.42
CA LEU A 95 -20.99 -12.56 3.88
C LEU A 95 -20.13 -13.59 4.64
N LYS A 96 -19.88 -14.76 4.03
CA LYS A 96 -19.01 -15.80 4.62
C LYS A 96 -17.58 -15.29 4.81
N HIS A 97 -17.01 -14.66 3.79
CA HIS A 97 -15.67 -14.08 3.88
C HIS A 97 -15.62 -12.92 4.88
N VAL A 98 -16.66 -12.08 4.93
CA VAL A 98 -16.74 -11.00 5.93
C VAL A 98 -16.72 -11.57 7.36
N TYR A 99 -17.41 -12.68 7.60
CA TYR A 99 -17.46 -13.34 8.90
C TYR A 99 -16.13 -14.01 9.28
N GLU A 100 -15.43 -14.62 8.33
CA GLU A 100 -14.09 -15.17 8.53
C GLU A 100 -13.07 -14.07 8.85
N ILE A 101 -13.09 -12.97 8.10
CA ILE A 101 -12.24 -11.80 8.35
C ILE A 101 -12.56 -11.21 9.73
N ALA A 102 -13.83 -11.13 10.10
CA ALA A 102 -14.25 -10.64 11.41
C ALA A 102 -13.74 -11.53 12.55
N LYS A 103 -13.77 -12.86 12.40
CA LYS A 103 -13.22 -13.80 13.39
C LYS A 103 -11.72 -13.63 13.58
N ILE A 104 -10.98 -13.51 12.48
CA ILE A 104 -9.53 -13.27 12.53
C ILE A 104 -9.27 -11.92 13.20
N LYS A 105 -10.00 -10.87 12.81
CA LYS A 105 -9.82 -9.51 13.36
C LYS A 105 -10.22 -9.39 14.83
N ALA A 106 -11.18 -10.19 15.31
CA ALA A 106 -11.57 -10.22 16.71
C ALA A 106 -10.47 -10.80 17.63
N THR A 107 -9.47 -11.50 17.08
CA THR A 107 -8.31 -11.97 17.86
C THR A 107 -7.28 -10.87 18.12
N ASP A 108 -7.36 -9.72 17.43
CA ASP A 108 -6.47 -8.59 17.69
C ASP A 108 -6.64 -8.07 19.11
N GLU A 109 -5.53 -7.72 19.73
CA GLU A 109 -5.48 -7.26 21.12
C GLU A 109 -6.34 -6.01 21.37
N HIS A 110 -6.49 -5.16 20.35
CA HIS A 110 -7.34 -3.96 20.38
C HIS A 110 -8.84 -4.23 20.20
N MET A 111 -9.23 -5.44 19.78
CA MET A 111 -10.60 -5.79 19.37
C MET A 111 -11.28 -6.78 20.34
N LYS A 112 -10.56 -7.27 21.37
CA LYS A 112 -11.04 -8.29 22.32
C LYS A 112 -12.30 -7.90 23.12
N HIS A 113 -12.59 -6.61 23.24
CA HIS A 113 -13.73 -6.10 24.01
C HIS A 113 -14.98 -5.84 23.14
N ILE A 114 -14.87 -6.04 21.83
CA ILE A 114 -15.90 -5.69 20.85
C ILE A 114 -16.63 -6.97 20.43
N PRO A 115 -17.97 -7.01 20.42
CA PRO A 115 -18.70 -8.18 19.96
C PRO A 115 -18.45 -8.43 18.47
N LEU A 116 -18.43 -9.70 18.07
CA LEU A 116 -18.12 -10.12 16.70
C LEU A 116 -19.03 -9.44 15.65
N GLU A 117 -20.29 -9.17 16.00
CA GLU A 117 -21.23 -8.44 15.14
C GLU A 117 -20.77 -7.01 14.85
N SER A 118 -20.23 -6.31 15.84
CA SER A 118 -19.68 -4.96 15.67
C SER A 118 -18.43 -4.98 14.80
N VAL A 119 -17.57 -5.99 14.94
CA VAL A 119 -16.39 -6.17 14.08
C VAL A 119 -16.80 -6.42 12.63
N ALA A 120 -17.83 -7.26 12.42
CA ALA A 120 -18.38 -7.52 11.09
C ALA A 120 -19.00 -6.25 10.45
N ARG A 121 -19.72 -5.44 11.24
CA ARG A 121 -20.26 -4.13 10.78
C ARG A 121 -19.16 -3.15 10.40
N MET A 122 -18.06 -3.11 11.14
CA MET A 122 -16.89 -2.27 10.81
C MET A 122 -16.28 -2.67 9.46
N ILE A 123 -16.10 -3.97 9.23
CA ILE A 123 -15.58 -4.50 7.97
C ILE A 123 -16.54 -4.18 6.80
N LEU A 124 -17.85 -4.29 7.03
CA LEU A 124 -18.88 -3.89 6.06
C LEU A 124 -18.81 -2.39 5.71
N GLY A 125 -18.59 -1.52 6.70
CA GLY A 125 -18.40 -0.09 6.49
C GLY A 125 -17.13 0.24 5.69
N SER A 126 -16.05 -0.48 5.95
CA SER A 126 -14.82 -0.39 5.17
C SER A 126 -15.02 -0.87 3.73
N ALA A 127 -15.68 -2.02 3.52
CA ALA A 127 -16.00 -2.55 2.19
C ALA A 127 -16.83 -1.55 1.36
N ARG A 128 -17.85 -0.93 1.96
CA ARG A 128 -18.67 0.09 1.29
C ARG A 128 -17.86 1.34 0.91
N SER A 129 -16.98 1.79 1.80
CA SER A 129 -16.10 2.94 1.53
C SER A 129 -15.08 2.67 0.42
N LEU A 130 -14.71 1.40 0.22
CA LEU A 130 -13.80 0.94 -0.82
C LEU A 130 -14.49 0.60 -2.14
N GLY A 131 -15.83 0.67 -2.21
CA GLY A 131 -16.59 0.30 -3.41
C GLY A 131 -16.72 -1.21 -3.62
N ILE A 132 -16.58 -2.00 -2.56
CA ILE A 132 -16.78 -3.45 -2.60
C ILE A 132 -18.25 -3.75 -2.31
N GLN A 133 -18.91 -4.46 -3.23
CA GLN A 133 -20.28 -4.90 -3.04
C GLN A 133 -20.31 -6.17 -2.20
N VAL A 134 -21.06 -6.14 -1.09
CA VAL A 134 -21.27 -7.32 -0.25
C VAL A 134 -22.48 -8.09 -0.77
N VAL A 135 -22.27 -9.33 -1.17
CA VAL A 135 -23.33 -10.24 -1.62
C VAL A 135 -23.75 -11.13 -0.44
N PRO A 136 -25.07 -11.27 -0.17
CA PRO A 136 -25.56 -12.15 0.89
C PRO A 136 -25.20 -13.63 0.68
#